data_AF-A0A1B6GY03-F1
#
_entry.id   AF-A0A1B6GY03-F1
#
_cell.length_a   1.000
_cell.length_b   1.000
_cell.length_c   1.000
_cell.angle_alpha   90.00
_cell.angle_beta   90.00
_cell.angle_gamma   90.00
#
_symmetry.space_group_name_H-M   'P 1'
#
loop_
_entity.id
_entity.type
_entity.pdbx_description
1 polymer ?
#
loop_
_entity_poly.entity_id
_entity_poly.type
_entity_poly.pdbx_seq_one_letter_code
_entity_poly.pdbx_strand_id
1 'polypeptide(L)'
;PWQGEVTQIKHHWWWKINRVFDQLRVTANFNGFVLFLEEDYYVAPDILYTLRLMVNFAAVNCPSCNSFHLGTFTRSLSYQEHATKVSVGQWNNLGLSFNR
;
A
#
# COMPACT_ATOMS: atom_id res chain seq x y z
N PRO A 1 6.51 23.25 -19.52
CA PRO A 1 5.63 22.11 -19.90
C PRO A 1 5.42 21.10 -18.76
N TRP A 2 6.49 20.54 -18.18
CA TRP A 2 6.45 19.46 -17.18
C TRP A 2 5.88 19.80 -15.79
N GLN A 3 5.73 21.08 -15.47
CA GLN A 3 5.23 21.52 -14.16
C GLN A 3 3.75 21.21 -13.97
N GLY A 4 2.95 21.23 -15.05
CA GLY A 4 1.53 20.91 -15.01
C GLY A 4 1.28 19.44 -14.68
N GLU A 5 2.03 18.54 -15.31
CA GLU A 5 1.91 17.09 -15.11
C GLU A 5 2.27 16.65 -13.69
N VAL A 6 3.40 17.15 -13.15
CA VAL A 6 3.79 16.85 -11.76
C VAL A 6 2.75 17.35 -10.75
N THR A 7 2.18 18.52 -11.02
CA THR A 7 1.10 19.10 -10.20
C THR A 7 -0.15 18.23 -10.26
N GLN A 8 -0.53 17.77 -11.46
CA GLN A 8 -1.67 16.89 -11.66
C GLN A 8 -1.54 15.57 -10.88
N ILE A 9 -0.37 14.92 -10.90
CA ILE A 9 -0.16 13.65 -10.20
C ILE A 9 -0.39 13.82 -8.70
N LYS A 10 0.17 14.87 -8.10
CA LYS A 10 -0.02 15.15 -6.66
C LYS A 10 -1.48 15.45 -6.33
N HIS A 11 -2.16 16.25 -7.14
CA HIS A 11 -3.57 16.55 -6.94
C HIS A 11 -4.46 15.32 -7.07
N HIS A 12 -4.21 14.47 -8.06
CA HIS A 12 -4.96 13.23 -8.26
C HIS A 12 -4.81 12.32 -7.03
N TRP A 13 -3.59 12.10 -6.55
CA TRP A 13 -3.35 11.28 -5.35
C TRP A 13 -4.12 11.78 -4.13
N TRP A 14 -4.00 13.08 -3.82
CA TRP A 14 -4.68 13.65 -2.67
C TRP A 14 -6.20 13.56 -2.80
N TRP A 15 -6.73 13.92 -3.96
CA TRP A 15 -8.16 13.82 -4.24
C TRP A 15 -8.66 12.37 -4.12
N LYS A 16 -7.93 11.39 -4.67
CA LYS A 16 -8.31 9.97 -4.69
C LYS A 16 -8.42 9.40 -3.28
N ILE A 17 -7.46 9.70 -2.41
CA ILE A 17 -7.47 9.27 -1.00
C ILE A 17 -8.72 9.81 -0.29
N ASN A 18 -8.95 11.12 -0.36
CA ASN A 18 -10.12 11.76 0.26
C ASN A 18 -11.45 11.24 -0.33
N ARG A 19 -11.49 10.98 -1.63
CA ARG A 19 -12.67 10.43 -2.31
C ARG A 19 -13.00 9.03 -1.79
N VAL A 20 -11.98 8.15 -1.73
CA VAL A 20 -12.12 6.74 -1.33
C VAL A 20 -12.50 6.61 0.14
N PHE A 21 -11.88 7.38 1.03
CA PHE A 21 -12.22 7.34 2.44
C PHE A 21 -13.52 8.11 2.71
N ASP A 22 -13.66 9.37 2.34
CA ASP A 22 -14.71 10.19 2.96
C ASP A 22 -15.98 10.37 2.13
N GLN A 23 -15.90 10.17 0.81
CA GLN A 23 -16.96 10.64 -0.09
C GLN A 23 -17.68 9.51 -0.87
N LEU A 24 -17.11 8.31 -0.94
CA LEU A 24 -17.72 7.17 -1.59
C LEU A 24 -18.69 6.45 -0.65
N ARG A 25 -19.96 6.31 -1.06
CA ARG A 25 -20.98 5.60 -0.28
C ARG A 25 -20.64 4.13 -0.07
N VAL A 26 -20.03 3.48 -1.06
CA VAL A 26 -19.69 2.05 -1.01
C VAL A 26 -18.60 1.72 0.02
N THR A 27 -17.75 2.69 0.35
CA THR A 27 -16.67 2.54 1.33
C THR A 27 -16.96 3.25 2.65
N ALA A 28 -18.17 3.82 2.83
CA ALA A 28 -18.51 4.64 4.00
C ALA A 28 -18.27 3.95 5.34
N ASN A 29 -18.54 2.64 5.43
CA ASN A 29 -18.35 1.83 6.65
C ASN A 29 -17.15 0.87 6.54
N PHE A 30 -16.28 1.07 5.56
CA PHE A 30 -15.10 0.23 5.40
C PHE A 30 -14.01 0.64 6.39
N ASN A 31 -13.73 -0.25 7.36
CA ASN A 31 -12.72 -0.08 8.40
C ASN A 31 -11.46 -0.93 8.14
N GLY A 32 -11.38 -1.57 6.97
CA GLY A 32 -10.22 -2.34 6.56
C GLY A 32 -9.11 -1.47 5.96
N PHE A 33 -8.03 -2.14 5.57
CA PHE A 33 -6.92 -1.52 4.84
C PHE A 33 -7.29 -1.31 3.37
N VAL A 34 -6.94 -0.15 2.83
CA VAL A 34 -7.06 0.19 1.40
C VAL A 34 -5.67 0.14 0.78
N LEU A 35 -5.50 -0.70 -0.24
CA LEU A 35 -4.27 -0.82 -1.02
C LEU A 35 -4.33 0.10 -2.24
N PHE A 36 -3.42 1.05 -2.31
CA PHE A 36 -3.26 1.96 -3.45
C PHE A 36 -2.16 1.46 -4.39
N LEU A 37 -2.50 1.40 -5.68
CA LEU A 37 -1.62 0.97 -6.77
C LEU A 37 -1.65 2.01 -7.89
N GLU A 38 -0.59 2.00 -8.69
CA GLU A 38 -0.47 2.75 -9.95
C GLU A 38 -0.76 1.82 -11.15
N GLU A 39 -0.99 2.43 -12.31
CA GLU A 39 -1.40 1.73 -13.53
C GLU A 39 -0.32 0.84 -14.15
N ASP A 40 0.95 1.09 -13.82
CA ASP A 40 2.12 0.37 -14.33
C ASP A 40 2.57 -0.78 -13.42
N TYR A 41 1.79 -1.10 -12.37
CA TYR A 41 2.13 -2.16 -11.43
C TYR A 41 1.60 -3.52 -11.88
N TYR A 42 2.45 -4.54 -11.76
CA TYR A 42 2.04 -5.94 -11.82
C TYR A 42 1.94 -6.49 -10.39
N VAL A 43 0.85 -7.17 -10.07
CA VAL A 43 0.61 -7.70 -8.72
C VAL A 43 0.83 -9.21 -8.65
N ALA A 44 1.41 -9.66 -7.55
CA ALA A 44 1.47 -11.08 -7.23
C ALA A 44 0.04 -11.62 -6.94
N PRO A 45 -0.27 -12.87 -7.29
CA PRO A 45 -1.61 -13.44 -7.14
C PRO A 45 -2.06 -13.53 -5.67
N ASP A 46 -1.12 -13.52 -4.72
CA ASP A 46 -1.34 -13.61 -3.28
C ASP A 46 -1.28 -12.25 -2.56
N ILE A 47 -1.23 -11.12 -3.28
CA ILE A 47 -1.03 -9.78 -2.71
C ILE A 47 -1.97 -9.44 -1.55
N LEU A 48 -3.26 -9.78 -1.65
CA LEU A 48 -4.25 -9.53 -0.60
C LEU A 48 -4.09 -10.47 0.59
N TYR A 49 -3.67 -11.72 0.34
CA TYR A 49 -3.39 -12.69 1.40
C TYR A 49 -2.16 -12.24 2.21
N THR A 50 -1.10 -11.85 1.52
CA THR A 50 0.12 -11.32 2.12
C THR A 50 -0.15 -10.06 2.94
N LEU A 51 -0.93 -9.10 2.42
CA LEU A 51 -1.34 -7.92 3.17
C LEU A 51 -2.03 -8.27 4.50
N ARG A 52 -2.96 -9.23 4.48
CA ARG A 52 -3.65 -9.69 5.71
C ARG A 52 -2.68 -10.29 6.72
N LEU A 53 -1.73 -11.12 6.26
CA LEU A 53 -0.71 -11.67 7.13
C LEU A 53 0.17 -10.57 7.74
N MET A 54 0.59 -9.58 6.95
CA MET A 54 1.38 -8.44 7.42
C MET A 54 0.65 -7.63 8.49
N VAL A 55 -0.62 -7.29 8.26
CA VAL A 55 -1.45 -6.54 9.21
C VAL A 55 -1.61 -7.29 10.52
N ASN A 56 -1.96 -8.58 10.45
CA ASN A 56 -2.15 -9.41 11.65
C ASN A 56 -0.83 -9.60 12.42
N PHE A 57 0.28 -9.77 11.70
CA PHE A 57 1.60 -9.88 12.31
C PHE A 57 2.02 -8.59 13.01
N ALA A 58 1.80 -7.44 12.37
CA ALA A 58 2.14 -6.13 12.91
C ALA A 58 1.30 -5.77 14.15
N ALA A 59 0.03 -6.16 14.21
CA ALA A 59 -0.82 -5.91 15.36
C ALA A 59 -0.22 -6.41 16.70
N VAL A 60 0.60 -7.46 16.65
CA VAL A 60 1.28 -8.02 17.83
C VAL A 60 2.75 -7.61 17.88
N ASN A 61 3.44 -7.62 16.74
CA ASN A 61 4.91 -7.51 16.69
C ASN A 61 5.43 -6.11 16.34
N CYS A 62 4.59 -5.23 15.80
CA CYS A 62 4.93 -3.83 15.54
C CYS A 62 3.69 -2.91 15.71
N PRO A 63 3.27 -2.61 16.96
CA PRO A 63 2.11 -1.76 17.20
C PRO A 63 2.24 -0.32 16.68
N SER A 64 3.46 0.12 16.37
CA SER A 64 3.75 1.42 15.75
C SER A 64 3.72 1.41 14.22
N CYS A 65 3.55 0.23 13.61
CA CYS A 65 3.48 0.08 12.16
C CYS A 65 2.03 0.26 11.68
N ASN A 66 1.74 1.41 11.07
CA ASN A 66 0.37 1.78 10.65
C ASN A 66 0.19 1.81 9.13
N SER A 67 1.27 1.62 8.37
CA SER A 67 1.25 1.55 6.92
C SER A 67 2.06 0.36 6.43
N PHE A 68 1.60 -0.23 5.33
CA PHE A 68 2.14 -1.47 4.77
C PHE A 68 2.50 -1.23 3.31
N HIS A 69 3.64 -1.76 2.88
CA HIS A 69 4.14 -1.64 1.52
C HIS A 69 4.37 -3.04 0.97
N LEU A 70 3.71 -3.37 -0.14
CA LEU A 70 3.75 -4.71 -0.74
C LEU A 70 4.80 -4.84 -1.85
N GLY A 71 5.59 -3.79 -2.08
CA GLY A 71 6.71 -3.80 -3.01
C GLY A 71 7.97 -3.16 -2.46
N THR A 72 9.08 -3.46 -3.12
CA THR A 72 10.41 -2.88 -2.88
C THR A 72 11.08 -2.57 -4.22
N PHE A 73 11.94 -1.57 -4.25
CA PHE A 73 12.78 -1.25 -5.42
C PHE A 73 13.92 -2.24 -5.62
N THR A 74 14.22 -3.07 -4.62
CA THR A 74 15.25 -4.11 -4.70
C THR A 74 14.65 -5.43 -5.16
N ARG A 75 15.14 -5.95 -6.29
CA ARG A 75 14.74 -7.27 -6.77
C ARG A 75 15.63 -8.33 -6.14
N SER A 76 15.05 -9.21 -5.32
CA SER A 76 15.70 -10.46 -4.91
C SER A 76 15.21 -11.59 -5.80
N LEU A 77 16.13 -12.41 -6.30
CA LEU A 77 15.77 -13.65 -7.00
C LEU A 77 15.55 -14.82 -6.01
N SER A 78 15.91 -14.64 -4.73
CA SER A 78 15.79 -15.65 -3.67
C SER A 78 14.40 -15.66 -3.03
N TYR A 79 13.35 -15.81 -3.85
CA TYR A 79 11.96 -15.83 -3.35
C TYR A 79 11.74 -16.88 -2.26
N GLN A 80 12.33 -18.07 -2.40
CA GLN A 80 12.19 -19.15 -1.40
C GLN A 80 12.69 -18.74 0.00
N GLU A 81 13.73 -17.91 0.07
CA GLU A 81 14.34 -17.51 1.34
C GLU A 81 13.61 -16.33 2.00
N HIS A 82 12.89 -15.53 1.21
CA HIS A 82 12.31 -14.26 1.63
C HIS A 82 10.77 -14.22 1.62
N ALA A 83 10.09 -15.16 0.97
CA ALA A 83 8.63 -15.14 0.80
C ALA A 83 7.84 -15.09 2.13
N THR A 84 8.44 -15.54 3.23
CA THR A 84 7.82 -15.57 4.56
C THR A 84 8.35 -14.49 5.51
N LYS A 85 9.14 -13.54 5.01
CA LYS A 85 9.81 -12.50 5.80
C LYS A 85 9.29 -11.12 5.44
N VAL A 86 9.21 -10.25 6.44
CA VAL A 86 8.85 -8.83 6.31
C VAL A 86 9.89 -7.99 7.02
N SER A 87 10.04 -6.73 6.60
CA SER A 87 10.95 -5.77 7.25
C SER A 87 10.22 -4.50 7.63
N VAL A 88 10.68 -3.87 8.70
CA VAL A 88 10.30 -2.50 9.07
C VAL A 88 11.35 -1.57 8.48
N GLY A 89 10.92 -0.54 7.74
CA GLY A 89 11.81 0.33 7.00
C GLY A 89 11.23 1.71 6.73
N GLN A 90 11.96 2.46 5.90
CA GLN A 90 11.52 3.77 5.43
C GLN A 90 10.29 3.64 4.52
N TRP A 91 9.45 4.67 4.54
CA TRP A 91 8.27 4.76 3.70
C TRP A 91 8.63 4.72 2.20
N ASN A 92 7.82 4.01 1.40
CA ASN A 92 7.93 3.98 -0.05
C ASN A 92 6.54 4.09 -0.71
N ASN A 93 6.47 4.18 -2.04
CA ASN A 93 5.19 4.31 -2.76
C ASN A 93 4.73 3.01 -3.46
N LEU A 94 5.47 1.91 -3.33
CA LEU A 94 5.16 0.65 -4.01
C LEU A 94 4.14 -0.17 -3.20
N GLY A 95 2.88 -0.13 -3.65
CA GLY A 95 1.80 -0.89 -3.02
C GLY A 95 1.50 -0.43 -1.59
N LEU A 96 1.35 0.88 -1.41
CA LEU A 96 1.02 1.50 -0.13
C LEU A 96 -0.38 1.11 0.31
N SER A 97 -0.49 0.65 1.56
CA SER A 97 -1.74 0.27 2.19
C SER A 97 -1.85 0.86 3.59
N PHE A 98 -3.00 1.47 3.88
CA PHE A 98 -3.35 2.01 5.20
C PHE A 98 -4.88 2.01 5.39
N ASN A 99 -5.33 2.10 6.63
CA ASN A 99 -6.73 2.26 7.00
C ASN A 99 -7.00 3.69 7.53
N ARG A 100 -8.27 4.00 7.83
CA ARG A 100 -8.68 5.25 8.47
C ARG A 100 -8.15 5.37 9.89
#